data_AF-A0A557P8J9-F1
#
_entry.id   AF-A0A557P8J9-F1
#
_cell.length_a   1.000
_cell.length_b   1.000
_cell.length_c   1.000
_cell.angle_alpha   90.00
_cell.angle_beta   90.00
_cell.angle_gamma   90.00
#
_symmetry.space_group_name_H-M   'P 1'
#
loop_
_entity.id
_entity.type
_entity.pdbx_description
1 polymer ?
#
loop_
_entity_poly.entity_id
_entity_poly.type
_entity_poly.pdbx_seq_one_letter_code
_entity_poly.pdbx_strand_id
1 'polypeptide(L)'
;MNLAADDTYGLEEGTQILYRGIPVGNINKIYLDGERVRFNAQIDTQYLHLIKSKSRFFITSSVDASFTGTGINVSMPPIKRLLAGSVSFDSLGDDKINSEYHLYASKPLADLAKYETAGSTGLTLFAVSLPPVSIGSPILYRNLEVGKVSQFSLVDGGVKIHVRIENRYKHLLTKQTVFWNHSGVKIDANLSGLSVTASPISSLLKGGISFDNLAGVENKLNDNWILYQDYKSARQFGRKITLVTEKNETVTKGMPIKYQGVQVGEVTLVHLNFPGKNVEISARIFPEYVDNIAKKDSHFWVVSPEIGLSGAKHIDTILSPYIEVSPSDSTQLSYTFNLESHEKATSGSTFYLQSLSRSSVKVGAPILYRDFEIGHVTSVELGDLADRVITSFEVEPKYAYLIRKNSVFWNVSGVNVSIGLSGANIKAGTVDNVLRGGIAFATPDDEPLQPKAAVESTFLLNKEPEPQWLTWQLAIPK
;
A
#
# COMPACT_ATOMS: atom_id res chain seq x y z
N MET A 1 -6.21 39.45 -45.36
CA MET A 1 -5.43 38.21 -45.14
C MET A 1 -6.34 37.01 -45.27
N ASN A 2 -5.82 35.81 -45.46
CA ASN A 2 -6.63 34.60 -45.50
C ASN A 2 -6.54 33.82 -44.19
N LEU A 3 -7.67 33.26 -43.75
CA LEU A 3 -7.72 32.24 -42.71
C LEU A 3 -8.13 30.91 -43.35
N ALA A 4 -7.63 29.80 -42.82
CA ALA A 4 -7.98 28.46 -43.28
C ALA A 4 -8.40 27.56 -42.11
N ALA A 5 -9.44 26.76 -42.32
CA ALA A 5 -9.94 25.74 -41.40
C ALA A 5 -10.49 24.53 -42.16
N ASP A 6 -10.82 23.47 -41.42
CA ASP A 6 -11.42 22.26 -41.98
C ASP A 6 -12.96 22.38 -42.11
N ASP A 7 -13.59 23.36 -41.46
CA ASP A 7 -15.02 23.68 -41.58
C ASP A 7 -15.26 25.20 -41.33
N THR A 8 -16.46 25.68 -41.61
CA THR A 8 -16.96 27.03 -41.36
C THR A 8 -17.06 27.36 -39.87
N TYR A 9 -17.21 26.32 -39.02
CA TYR A 9 -17.48 26.44 -37.59
C TYR A 9 -18.66 27.37 -37.24
N GLY A 10 -19.64 27.48 -38.15
CA GLY A 10 -20.81 28.34 -37.98
C GLY A 10 -20.55 29.83 -38.13
N LEU A 11 -19.38 30.23 -38.65
CA LEU A 11 -19.11 31.63 -38.97
C LEU A 11 -19.83 32.04 -40.26
N GLU A 12 -20.27 33.30 -40.31
CA GLU A 12 -20.93 33.91 -41.46
C GLU A 12 -20.11 35.08 -42.01
N GLU A 13 -20.38 35.47 -43.25
CA GLU A 13 -19.85 36.74 -43.79
C GLU A 13 -20.32 37.91 -42.93
N GLY A 14 -19.42 38.84 -42.62
CA GLY A 14 -19.64 39.93 -41.67
C GLY A 14 -19.23 39.60 -40.23
N THR A 15 -18.85 38.36 -39.92
CA THR A 15 -18.33 37.99 -38.58
C THR A 15 -17.20 38.92 -38.13
N GLN A 16 -17.29 39.46 -36.92
CA GLN A 16 -16.27 40.37 -36.39
C GLN A 16 -14.98 39.64 -36.03
N ILE A 17 -13.85 40.29 -36.31
CA ILE A 17 -12.53 39.91 -35.82
C ILE A 17 -12.19 40.80 -34.64
N LEU A 18 -11.87 40.19 -33.50
CA LEU A 18 -11.62 40.87 -32.23
C LEU A 18 -10.16 40.71 -31.80
N TYR A 19 -9.59 41.78 -31.26
CA TYR A 19 -8.35 41.74 -30.50
C TYR A 19 -8.62 42.19 -29.07
N ARG A 20 -8.40 41.32 -28.08
CA ARG A 20 -8.72 41.58 -26.66
C ARG A 20 -10.15 42.09 -26.45
N GLY A 21 -11.11 41.58 -27.24
CA GLY A 21 -12.52 41.97 -27.19
C GLY A 21 -12.88 43.24 -27.97
N ILE A 22 -11.91 43.94 -28.56
CA ILE A 22 -12.14 45.13 -29.38
C ILE A 22 -12.29 44.70 -30.84
N PRO A 23 -13.37 45.11 -31.55
CA PRO A 23 -13.49 44.87 -32.99
C PRO A 23 -12.38 45.59 -33.76
N VAL A 24 -11.63 44.84 -34.56
CA VAL A 24 -10.51 45.34 -35.36
C VAL A 24 -10.62 44.96 -36.85
N GLY A 25 -11.70 44.29 -37.23
CA GLY A 25 -11.94 43.83 -38.59
C GLY A 25 -13.14 42.90 -38.69
N ASN A 26 -13.29 42.26 -39.84
CA ASN A 26 -14.39 41.37 -40.16
C ASN A 26 -13.99 40.30 -41.20
N ILE A 27 -14.77 39.23 -41.24
CA ILE A 27 -14.74 38.24 -42.32
C ILE A 27 -15.58 38.76 -43.48
N ASN A 28 -14.96 38.99 -44.64
CA ASN A 28 -15.64 39.51 -45.82
C ASN A 28 -16.26 38.40 -46.67
N LYS A 29 -15.58 37.26 -46.77
CA LYS A 29 -15.99 36.17 -47.66
C LYS A 29 -15.63 34.82 -47.07
N ILE A 30 -16.52 33.85 -47.23
CA ILE A 30 -16.28 32.45 -46.86
C ILE A 30 -16.48 31.59 -48.11
N TYR A 31 -15.52 30.72 -48.40
CA TYR A 31 -15.61 29.84 -49.57
C TYR A 31 -14.83 28.54 -49.35
N LEU A 32 -15.26 27.50 -50.05
CA LEU A 32 -14.57 26.22 -50.08
C LEU A 32 -13.45 26.27 -51.13
N ASP A 33 -12.26 25.82 -50.76
CA ASP A 33 -11.10 25.64 -51.65
C ASP A 33 -10.48 24.25 -51.41
N GLY A 34 -10.82 23.31 -52.29
CA GLY A 34 -10.52 21.88 -52.09
C GLY A 34 -11.29 21.31 -50.89
N GLU A 35 -10.58 20.68 -49.96
CA GLU A 35 -11.16 20.12 -48.73
C GLU A 35 -11.18 21.12 -47.56
N ARG A 36 -10.77 22.38 -47.78
CA ARG A 36 -10.64 23.39 -46.73
C ARG A 36 -11.58 24.56 -46.94
N VAL A 37 -12.08 25.08 -45.83
CA VAL A 37 -12.82 26.34 -45.80
C VAL A 37 -11.83 27.48 -45.64
N ARG A 38 -11.87 28.45 -46.55
CA ARG A 38 -11.09 29.69 -46.48
C ARG A 38 -11.97 30.88 -46.16
N PHE A 39 -11.40 31.80 -45.38
CA PHE A 39 -12.04 33.02 -44.96
C PHE A 39 -11.18 34.19 -45.40
N ASN A 40 -11.76 35.12 -46.17
CA ASN A 40 -11.10 36.38 -46.46
C ASN A 40 -11.37 37.32 -45.28
N ALA A 41 -10.31 37.61 -44.51
CA ALA A 41 -10.35 38.48 -43.35
C ALA A 41 -9.82 39.87 -43.71
N GLN A 42 -10.61 40.91 -43.42
CA GLN A 42 -10.20 42.30 -43.50
C GLN A 42 -9.94 42.83 -42.09
N ILE A 43 -8.80 43.50 -41.91
CA ILE A 43 -8.40 44.16 -40.67
C ILE A 43 -8.28 45.65 -40.97
N ASP A 44 -8.81 46.50 -40.09
CA ASP A 44 -8.74 47.94 -40.27
C ASP A 44 -7.27 48.40 -40.22
N THR A 45 -6.92 49.36 -41.08
CA THR A 45 -5.52 49.78 -41.29
C THR A 45 -4.81 50.17 -40.00
N GLN A 46 -5.51 50.83 -39.07
CA GLN A 46 -4.97 51.23 -37.77
C GLN A 46 -4.54 50.06 -36.89
N TYR A 47 -5.09 48.85 -37.10
CA TYR A 47 -4.83 47.65 -36.30
C TYR A 47 -3.93 46.63 -37.00
N LEU A 48 -3.46 46.91 -38.23
CA LEU A 48 -2.60 45.98 -38.97
C LEU A 48 -1.33 45.58 -38.19
N HIS A 49 -0.79 46.50 -37.39
CA HIS A 49 0.39 46.26 -36.54
C HIS A 49 0.17 45.17 -35.46
N LEU A 50 -1.08 44.81 -35.17
CA LEU A 50 -1.42 43.74 -34.24
C LEU A 50 -1.29 42.35 -34.89
N ILE A 51 -1.34 42.26 -36.22
CA ILE A 51 -1.17 41.00 -36.95
C ILE A 51 0.32 40.72 -37.12
N LYS A 52 0.79 39.68 -36.45
CA LYS A 52 2.19 39.25 -36.41
C LYS A 52 2.38 37.86 -37.02
N SER A 53 3.64 37.45 -37.21
CA SER A 53 4.02 36.25 -37.95
C SER A 53 3.55 34.94 -37.35
N LYS A 54 3.21 34.93 -36.04
CA LYS A 54 2.71 33.76 -35.31
C LYS A 54 1.35 34.04 -34.67
N SER A 55 0.58 34.97 -35.20
CA SER A 55 -0.80 35.22 -34.74
C SER A 55 -1.65 33.98 -34.93
N ARG A 56 -2.50 33.66 -33.95
CA ARG A 56 -3.39 32.49 -33.98
C ARG A 56 -4.81 32.97 -33.85
N PHE A 57 -5.64 32.60 -34.82
CA PHE A 57 -7.04 33.00 -34.87
C PHE A 57 -7.88 31.87 -34.32
N PHE A 58 -8.86 32.19 -33.48
CA PHE A 58 -9.72 31.20 -32.85
C PHE A 58 -11.12 31.74 -32.62
N ILE A 59 -12.08 30.84 -32.60
CA ILE A 59 -13.48 31.23 -32.42
C ILE A 59 -13.76 31.51 -30.94
N THR A 60 -14.47 32.60 -30.70
CA THR A 60 -15.01 33.02 -29.41
C THR A 60 -16.52 33.21 -29.55
N SER A 61 -17.29 32.35 -28.89
CA SER A 61 -18.76 32.48 -28.81
C SER A 61 -19.15 33.39 -27.64
N SER A 62 -20.19 34.20 -27.83
CA SER A 62 -20.82 35.03 -26.79
C SER A 62 -21.62 34.20 -25.77
N VAL A 63 -21.80 32.89 -26.04
CA VAL A 63 -22.58 31.97 -25.22
C VAL A 63 -21.68 30.83 -24.76
N ASP A 64 -21.13 30.95 -23.55
CA ASP A 64 -20.66 29.80 -22.78
C ASP A 64 -21.89 29.08 -22.23
N ALA A 65 -22.45 28.13 -23.00
CA ALA A 65 -23.46 27.23 -22.46
C ALA A 65 -22.78 26.21 -21.55
N SER A 66 -22.40 26.62 -20.33
CA SER A 66 -22.05 25.66 -19.28
C SER A 66 -23.34 25.13 -18.66
N PHE A 67 -23.65 23.86 -18.90
CA PHE A 67 -24.73 23.14 -18.21
C PHE A 67 -24.43 23.08 -16.70
N THR A 68 -24.92 24.05 -15.93
CA THR A 68 -25.05 23.91 -14.49
C THR A 68 -26.33 23.11 -14.22
N GLY A 69 -26.22 22.01 -13.48
CA GLY A 69 -27.28 21.01 -13.26
C GLY A 69 -28.52 21.47 -12.49
N THR A 70 -28.99 22.70 -12.68
CA THR A 70 -30.20 23.24 -12.05
C THR A 70 -31.06 23.94 -13.10
N GLY A 71 -32.04 23.21 -13.65
CA GLY A 71 -33.30 23.69 -14.23
C GLY A 71 -33.24 24.80 -15.30
N ILE A 72 -33.58 24.45 -16.54
CA ILE A 72 -33.78 25.39 -17.64
C ILE A 72 -35.17 26.03 -17.51
N ASN A 73 -35.24 27.36 -17.35
CA ASN A 73 -36.44 28.12 -17.69
C ASN A 73 -36.04 29.20 -18.70
N VAL A 74 -36.45 29.05 -19.95
CA VAL A 74 -36.05 29.94 -21.05
C VAL A 74 -37.29 30.37 -21.82
N SER A 75 -37.68 31.63 -21.62
CA SER A 75 -38.52 32.37 -22.58
C SER A 75 -37.59 32.90 -23.67
N MET A 76 -37.87 32.59 -24.93
CA MET A 76 -36.95 32.77 -26.06
C MET A 76 -37.43 33.88 -27.02
N PRO A 77 -36.75 35.04 -27.08
CA PRO A 77 -36.72 35.87 -28.29
C PRO A 77 -35.86 35.18 -29.39
N PRO A 78 -35.96 35.61 -30.67
CA PRO A 78 -35.38 34.88 -31.79
C PRO A 78 -33.84 34.85 -31.75
N ILE A 79 -33.30 33.64 -31.55
CA ILE A 79 -31.88 33.32 -31.25
C ILE A 79 -30.90 33.60 -32.41
N LYS A 80 -31.38 33.94 -33.62
CA LYS A 80 -30.52 34.07 -34.82
C LYS A 80 -29.42 35.13 -34.73
N ARG A 81 -29.47 36.06 -33.76
CA ARG A 81 -28.44 37.11 -33.59
C ARG A 81 -27.42 36.83 -32.48
N LEU A 82 -27.66 35.85 -31.60
CA LEU A 82 -26.78 35.54 -30.47
C LEU A 82 -25.83 34.36 -30.75
N LEU A 83 -25.97 33.71 -31.91
CA LEU A 83 -25.17 32.57 -32.35
C LEU A 83 -24.00 32.94 -33.27
N ALA A 84 -23.90 34.19 -33.72
CA ALA A 84 -22.78 34.62 -34.54
C ALA A 84 -21.52 34.63 -33.66
N GLY A 85 -20.72 33.57 -33.75
CA GLY A 85 -19.40 33.52 -33.14
C GLY A 85 -18.54 34.67 -33.66
N SER A 86 -17.58 35.12 -32.86
CA SER A 86 -16.55 36.08 -33.28
C SER A 86 -15.23 35.36 -33.49
N VAL A 87 -14.35 35.93 -34.31
CA VAL A 87 -12.97 35.44 -34.45
C VAL A 87 -12.07 36.30 -33.57
N SER A 88 -11.53 35.74 -32.51
CA SER A 88 -10.48 36.40 -31.73
C SER A 88 -9.09 35.96 -32.19
N PHE A 89 -8.06 36.74 -31.89
CA PHE A 89 -6.68 36.32 -32.11
C PHE A 89 -5.72 36.86 -31.07
N ASP A 90 -4.52 36.27 -31.02
CA ASP A 90 -3.39 36.78 -30.28
C ASP A 90 -2.30 37.34 -31.19
N SER A 91 -1.49 38.26 -30.66
CA SER A 91 -0.45 38.96 -31.40
C SER A 91 0.92 38.42 -30.96
N LEU A 92 1.41 37.39 -31.67
CA LEU A 92 2.67 36.71 -31.35
C LEU A 92 3.59 36.66 -32.58
N GLY A 93 4.90 36.59 -32.32
CA GLY A 93 5.93 36.58 -33.37
C GLY A 93 6.43 37.98 -33.72
N ASP A 94 7.02 38.09 -34.90
CA ASP A 94 7.61 39.33 -35.43
C ASP A 94 6.58 40.09 -36.27
N ASP A 95 6.87 41.35 -36.63
CA ASP A 95 5.94 42.26 -37.33
C ASP A 95 5.68 41.90 -38.82
N LYS A 96 6.05 40.69 -39.23
CA LYS A 96 5.76 40.15 -40.56
C LYS A 96 4.34 39.57 -40.60
N ILE A 97 3.53 40.05 -41.53
CA ILE A 97 2.18 39.51 -41.80
C ILE A 97 2.30 38.35 -42.79
N ASN A 98 1.72 37.19 -42.45
CA ASN A 98 1.65 36.05 -43.36
C ASN A 98 0.46 36.19 -44.33
N SER A 99 0.57 35.54 -45.49
CA SER A 99 -0.52 35.48 -46.47
C SER A 99 -1.72 34.67 -45.96
N GLU A 100 -1.47 33.68 -45.08
CA GLU A 100 -2.47 32.79 -44.52
C GLU A 100 -2.18 32.43 -43.05
N TYR A 101 -3.25 32.29 -42.27
CA TYR A 101 -3.24 31.80 -40.88
C TYR A 101 -4.26 30.67 -40.69
N HIS A 102 -4.01 29.80 -39.71
CA HIS A 102 -4.99 28.78 -39.32
C HIS A 102 -6.04 29.39 -38.37
N LEU A 103 -7.31 29.03 -38.59
CA LEU A 103 -8.43 29.35 -37.72
C LEU A 103 -8.78 28.13 -36.87
N TYR A 104 -8.51 28.21 -35.57
CA TYR A 104 -8.83 27.14 -34.62
C TYR A 104 -10.29 27.22 -34.16
N ALA A 105 -10.93 26.06 -33.98
CA ALA A 105 -12.31 25.98 -33.51
C ALA A 105 -12.52 26.55 -32.09
N SER A 106 -11.45 26.71 -31.29
CA SER A 106 -11.54 27.29 -29.95
C SER A 106 -10.19 27.80 -29.44
N LYS A 107 -10.21 28.66 -28.42
CA LYS A 107 -8.99 29.15 -27.74
C LYS A 107 -8.11 28.03 -27.17
N PRO A 108 -8.63 26.98 -26.49
CA PRO A 108 -7.81 25.86 -26.03
C PRO A 108 -7.05 25.14 -27.15
N LEU A 109 -7.65 24.97 -28.33
CA LEU A 109 -6.98 24.37 -29.49
C LEU A 109 -5.89 25.28 -30.06
N ALA A 110 -6.15 26.59 -30.14
CA ALA A 110 -5.11 27.56 -30.51
C ALA A 110 -3.95 27.53 -29.52
N ASP A 111 -4.24 27.53 -28.21
CA ASP A 111 -3.26 27.39 -27.15
C ASP A 111 -2.47 26.09 -27.27
N LEU A 112 -3.11 24.98 -27.68
CA LEU A 112 -2.42 23.71 -27.90
C LEU A 112 -1.30 23.86 -28.96
N ALA A 113 -1.58 24.60 -30.03
CA ALA A 113 -0.59 24.88 -31.07
C ALA A 113 0.58 25.78 -30.59
N LYS A 114 0.42 26.56 -29.50
CA LYS A 114 1.54 27.29 -28.86
C LYS A 114 2.66 26.34 -28.44
N TYR A 115 2.25 25.21 -27.86
CA TYR A 115 3.16 24.26 -27.24
C TYR A 115 3.97 23.49 -28.28
N GLU A 116 3.50 23.45 -29.54
CA GLU A 116 4.27 22.89 -30.64
C GLU A 116 5.46 23.78 -31.02
N THR A 117 5.34 25.11 -30.87
CA THR A 117 6.42 26.06 -31.23
C THR A 117 7.50 26.20 -30.17
N ALA A 118 7.16 26.06 -28.88
CA ALA A 118 8.13 26.01 -27.77
C ALA A 118 8.75 24.61 -27.56
N GLY A 119 8.24 23.63 -28.32
CA GLY A 119 8.52 22.22 -28.13
C GLY A 119 7.88 21.68 -26.84
N SER A 120 7.45 20.43 -26.91
CA SER A 120 6.88 19.74 -25.76
C SER A 120 7.24 18.27 -25.82
N THR A 121 7.38 17.65 -24.66
CA THR A 121 7.55 16.20 -24.55
C THR A 121 6.17 15.55 -24.49
N GLY A 122 5.86 14.70 -25.47
CA GLY A 122 4.64 13.90 -25.49
C GLY A 122 4.80 12.63 -24.65
N LEU A 123 3.77 12.28 -23.89
CA LEU A 123 3.69 11.03 -23.14
C LEU A 123 2.34 10.36 -23.39
N THR A 124 2.29 9.05 -23.24
CA THR A 124 1.05 8.27 -23.29
C THR A 124 0.79 7.69 -21.92
N LEU A 125 -0.34 8.04 -21.32
CA LEU A 125 -0.85 7.47 -20.08
C LEU A 125 -1.91 6.41 -20.40
N PHE A 126 -2.04 5.38 -19.57
CA PHE A 126 -3.04 4.32 -19.68
C PHE A 126 -3.90 4.30 -18.41
N ALA A 127 -5.22 4.20 -18.60
CA ALA A 127 -6.18 3.99 -17.53
C ALA A 127 -7.21 2.94 -17.96
N VAL A 128 -7.74 2.17 -17.00
CA VAL A 128 -8.79 1.16 -17.27
C VAL A 128 -10.09 1.82 -17.75
N SER A 129 -10.37 3.04 -17.28
CA SER A 129 -11.48 3.87 -17.72
C SER A 129 -11.03 5.32 -17.87
N LEU A 130 -11.73 6.10 -18.69
CA LEU A 130 -11.45 7.52 -18.87
C LEU A 130 -11.77 8.27 -17.56
N PRO A 131 -10.79 8.91 -16.89
CA PRO A 131 -11.08 9.77 -15.75
C PRO A 131 -11.87 11.01 -16.18
N PRO A 132 -12.46 11.78 -15.24
CA PRO A 132 -13.21 13.00 -15.53
C PRO A 132 -12.28 14.15 -15.99
N VAL A 133 -11.65 13.96 -17.15
CA VAL A 133 -10.74 14.89 -17.82
C VAL A 133 -11.16 15.02 -19.29
N SER A 134 -10.81 16.14 -19.92
CA SER A 134 -11.13 16.46 -21.31
C SER A 134 -9.87 16.87 -22.08
N ILE A 135 -9.97 16.97 -23.41
CA ILE A 135 -8.90 17.57 -24.21
C ILE A 135 -8.68 19.01 -23.71
N GLY A 136 -7.42 19.36 -23.42
CA GLY A 136 -7.05 20.63 -22.80
C GLY A 136 -7.07 20.65 -21.27
N SER A 137 -7.49 19.57 -20.59
CA SER A 137 -7.33 19.47 -19.13
C SER A 137 -5.86 19.62 -18.71
N PRO A 138 -5.58 20.28 -17.58
CA PRO A 138 -4.22 20.59 -17.17
C PRO A 138 -3.46 19.36 -16.68
N ILE A 139 -2.17 19.31 -16.98
CA ILE A 139 -1.19 18.44 -16.35
C ILE A 139 -0.48 19.25 -15.26
N LEU A 140 -0.54 18.77 -14.03
CA LEU A 140 -0.11 19.48 -12.84
C LEU A 140 1.11 18.80 -12.20
N TYR A 141 2.14 19.56 -11.87
CA TYR A 141 3.20 19.13 -10.96
C TYR A 141 3.10 19.96 -9.67
N ARG A 142 2.80 19.32 -8.54
CA ARG A 142 2.59 20.02 -7.25
C ARG A 142 1.63 21.23 -7.36
N ASN A 143 0.52 21.03 -8.06
CA ASN A 143 -0.51 22.05 -8.38
C ASN A 143 -0.09 23.16 -9.36
N LEU A 144 1.12 23.13 -9.92
CA LEU A 144 1.52 24.02 -11.01
C LEU A 144 1.16 23.40 -12.37
N GLU A 145 0.46 24.14 -13.23
CA GLU A 145 0.20 23.71 -14.61
C GLU A 145 1.49 23.73 -15.44
N VAL A 146 1.84 22.56 -15.99
CA VAL A 146 3.09 22.33 -16.75
C VAL A 146 2.84 21.70 -18.12
N GLY A 147 1.59 21.41 -18.46
CA GLY A 147 1.21 20.74 -19.69
C GLY A 147 -0.29 20.57 -19.82
N LYS A 148 -0.72 19.91 -20.90
CA LYS A 148 -2.14 19.64 -21.20
C LYS A 148 -2.37 18.26 -21.77
N VAL A 149 -3.56 17.73 -21.56
CA VAL A 149 -4.08 16.57 -22.30
C VAL A 149 -4.32 16.99 -23.75
N SER A 150 -3.77 16.25 -24.71
CA SER A 150 -3.87 16.56 -26.14
C SER A 150 -4.88 15.69 -26.87
N GLN A 151 -5.00 14.41 -26.51
CA GLN A 151 -5.83 13.45 -27.23
C GLN A 151 -6.16 12.22 -26.36
N PHE A 152 -7.26 11.54 -26.70
CA PHE A 152 -7.61 10.22 -26.16
C PHE A 152 -7.68 9.19 -27.29
N SER A 153 -7.37 7.94 -27.00
CA SER A 153 -7.63 6.79 -27.87
C SER A 153 -8.13 5.60 -27.06
N LEU A 154 -9.20 4.96 -27.53
CA LEU A 154 -9.72 3.73 -26.92
C LEU A 154 -8.87 2.54 -27.37
N VAL A 155 -8.57 1.62 -26.45
CA VAL A 155 -7.84 0.39 -26.72
C VAL A 155 -8.48 -0.79 -25.98
N ASP A 156 -8.12 -2.02 -26.34
CA ASP A 156 -8.59 -3.19 -25.60
C ASP A 156 -8.14 -3.10 -24.13
N GLY A 157 -9.11 -3.18 -23.22
CA GLY A 157 -8.88 -3.12 -21.77
C GLY A 157 -8.71 -1.72 -21.17
N GLY A 158 -8.84 -0.63 -21.95
CA GLY A 158 -8.82 0.71 -21.36
C GLY A 158 -8.71 1.87 -22.35
N VAL A 159 -8.18 3.00 -21.87
CA VAL A 159 -8.05 4.25 -22.61
C VAL A 159 -6.60 4.73 -22.52
N LYS A 160 -6.03 5.08 -23.67
CA LYS A 160 -4.76 5.81 -23.76
C LYS A 160 -5.03 7.31 -23.81
N ILE A 161 -4.29 8.04 -22.99
CA ILE A 161 -4.42 9.48 -22.81
C ILE A 161 -3.08 10.10 -23.20
N HIS A 162 -3.07 10.81 -24.32
CA HIS A 162 -1.89 11.53 -24.80
C HIS A 162 -1.80 12.87 -24.10
N VAL A 163 -0.66 13.15 -23.50
CA VAL A 163 -0.38 14.39 -22.77
C VAL A 163 0.87 15.05 -23.31
N ARG A 164 0.90 16.38 -23.27
CA ARG A 164 2.06 17.19 -23.68
C ARG A 164 2.52 18.04 -22.52
N ILE A 165 3.80 17.90 -22.14
CA ILE A 165 4.45 18.69 -21.09
C ILE A 165 5.42 19.66 -21.76
N GLU A 166 5.42 20.92 -21.34
CA GLU A 166 6.33 21.92 -21.92
C GLU A 166 7.79 21.53 -21.71
N ASN A 167 8.65 21.73 -22.73
CA ASN A 167 10.05 21.31 -22.65
C ASN A 167 10.82 21.96 -21.49
N ARG A 168 10.46 23.18 -21.06
CA ARG A 168 11.03 23.84 -19.87
C ARG A 168 10.84 23.03 -18.58
N TYR A 169 9.81 22.19 -18.53
CA TYR A 169 9.47 21.34 -17.38
C TYR A 169 9.86 19.87 -17.59
N LYS A 170 10.54 19.53 -18.69
CA LYS A 170 10.94 18.14 -18.99
C LYS A 170 11.77 17.51 -17.86
N HIS A 171 12.55 18.31 -17.13
CA HIS A 171 13.38 17.87 -16.01
C HIS A 171 12.56 17.32 -14.81
N LEU A 172 11.25 17.59 -14.74
CA LEU A 172 10.38 17.07 -13.70
C LEU A 172 10.01 15.59 -13.94
N LEU A 173 10.17 15.11 -15.17
CA LEU A 173 9.92 13.73 -15.56
C LEU A 173 11.15 12.86 -15.28
N THR A 174 10.97 11.84 -14.45
CA THR A 174 12.01 10.89 -14.05
C THR A 174 11.51 9.46 -14.19
N LYS A 175 12.41 8.48 -13.97
CA LYS A 175 12.02 7.06 -13.92
C LYS A 175 11.01 6.73 -12.81
N GLN A 176 10.85 7.60 -11.82
CA GLN A 176 9.94 7.43 -10.67
C GLN A 176 8.67 8.27 -10.79
N THR A 177 8.44 8.92 -11.93
CA THR A 177 7.24 9.74 -12.12
C THR A 177 5.98 8.90 -12.07
N VAL A 178 4.97 9.35 -11.34
CA VAL A 178 3.68 8.68 -11.19
C VAL A 178 2.57 9.66 -11.47
N PHE A 179 1.60 9.27 -12.29
CA PHE A 179 0.45 10.09 -12.65
C PHE A 179 -0.81 9.62 -11.91
N TRP A 180 -1.61 10.56 -11.42
CA TRP A 180 -2.93 10.27 -10.87
C TRP A 180 -3.94 11.32 -11.31
N ASN A 181 -5.20 10.91 -11.39
CA ASN A 181 -6.30 11.81 -11.63
C ASN A 181 -6.46 12.78 -10.45
N HIS A 182 -6.46 14.07 -10.76
CA HIS A 182 -6.67 15.18 -9.84
C HIS A 182 -8.16 15.56 -9.88
N SER A 183 -8.99 14.77 -9.21
CA SER A 183 -10.40 15.10 -9.00
C SER A 183 -10.54 16.01 -7.77
N GLY A 184 -11.25 17.12 -7.93
CA GLY A 184 -11.38 18.16 -6.93
C GLY A 184 -12.33 17.89 -5.76
N VAL A 185 -12.87 16.67 -5.63
CA VAL A 185 -13.83 16.33 -4.58
C VAL A 185 -13.26 15.17 -3.75
N LYS A 186 -12.80 15.48 -2.53
CA LYS A 186 -12.49 14.48 -1.49
C LYS A 186 -13.65 14.45 -0.50
N ILE A 187 -14.26 13.29 -0.32
CA ILE A 187 -15.30 13.06 0.69
C ILE A 187 -14.72 12.07 1.69
N ASP A 188 -14.26 12.57 2.85
CA ASP A 188 -13.82 11.74 3.96
C ASP A 188 -14.98 11.64 4.97
N ALA A 189 -15.60 10.46 5.06
CA ALA A 189 -16.61 10.14 6.07
C ALA A 189 -15.94 9.36 7.21
N ASN A 190 -15.91 9.91 8.42
CA ASN A 190 -15.49 9.19 9.62
C ASN A 190 -16.66 9.10 10.61
N LEU A 191 -16.53 8.22 11.61
CA LEU A 191 -17.56 7.99 12.65
C LEU A 191 -17.79 9.21 13.57
N SER A 192 -17.02 10.29 13.39
CA SER A 192 -17.09 11.53 14.16
C SER A 192 -17.72 12.70 13.39
N GLY A 193 -18.09 12.52 12.12
CA GLY A 193 -18.76 13.52 11.29
C GLY A 193 -18.20 13.66 9.87
N LEU A 194 -18.88 14.46 9.05
CA LEU A 194 -18.47 14.78 7.68
C LEU A 194 -17.53 16.00 7.69
N SER A 195 -16.28 15.83 7.27
CA SER A 195 -15.34 16.95 7.06
C SER A 195 -15.25 17.28 5.57
N VAL A 196 -15.72 18.46 5.17
CA VAL A 196 -15.62 18.96 3.80
C VAL A 196 -14.58 20.08 3.73
N THR A 197 -13.38 19.78 3.28
CA THR A 197 -12.36 20.81 2.97
C THR A 197 -12.62 21.40 1.58
N ALA A 198 -13.15 22.63 1.53
CA ALA A 198 -13.35 23.35 0.27
C ALA A 198 -12.03 24.04 -0.17
N SER A 199 -11.40 23.50 -1.22
CA SER A 199 -10.35 24.22 -1.98
C SER A 199 -10.99 25.11 -3.07
N PRO A 200 -10.29 26.08 -3.68
CA PRO A 200 -10.91 27.04 -4.59
C PRO A 200 -11.63 26.36 -5.76
N ILE A 201 -12.96 26.56 -5.83
CA ILE A 201 -13.92 25.87 -6.70
C ILE A 201 -13.61 25.98 -8.20
N SER A 202 -12.91 27.03 -8.64
CA SER A 202 -12.61 27.27 -10.06
C SER A 202 -11.63 26.26 -10.68
N SER A 203 -10.70 25.71 -9.89
CA SER A 203 -9.73 24.68 -10.32
C SER A 203 -10.27 23.25 -10.21
N LEU A 204 -11.36 23.05 -9.45
CA LEU A 204 -11.94 21.73 -9.16
C LEU A 204 -12.97 21.28 -10.20
N LEU A 205 -13.52 22.22 -10.99
CA LEU A 205 -14.62 21.96 -11.93
C LEU A 205 -14.20 21.27 -13.24
N LYS A 206 -12.93 21.34 -13.67
CA LYS A 206 -12.48 20.80 -14.97
C LYS A 206 -11.67 19.49 -14.90
N GLY A 207 -11.44 18.97 -13.69
CA GLY A 207 -10.54 17.85 -13.46
C GLY A 207 -9.11 18.14 -13.96
N GLY A 208 -8.17 17.25 -13.67
CA GLY A 208 -6.80 17.37 -14.16
C GLY A 208 -6.03 16.09 -13.95
N ILE A 209 -4.79 16.06 -14.41
CA ILE A 209 -3.88 14.95 -14.14
C ILE A 209 -2.70 15.52 -13.37
N SER A 210 -2.48 15.04 -12.15
CA SER A 210 -1.30 15.39 -11.36
C SER A 210 -0.21 14.34 -11.53
N PHE A 211 1.04 14.76 -11.36
CA PHE A 211 2.15 13.83 -11.18
C PHE A 211 3.17 14.33 -10.17
N ASP A 212 3.91 13.38 -9.61
CA ASP A 212 5.13 13.62 -8.81
C ASP A 212 6.04 12.38 -8.91
N ASN A 213 7.20 12.44 -8.27
CA ASN A 213 8.14 11.32 -8.23
C ASN A 213 7.91 10.50 -6.95
N LEU A 214 7.42 9.26 -7.11
CA LEU A 214 7.16 8.33 -6.01
C LEU A 214 8.04 7.09 -6.17
N ALA A 215 8.99 6.91 -5.25
CA ALA A 215 9.86 5.73 -5.26
C ALA A 215 9.06 4.45 -4.97
N GLY A 216 9.39 3.35 -5.65
CA GLY A 216 8.78 2.03 -5.43
C GLY A 216 7.42 1.81 -6.08
N VAL A 217 6.82 2.84 -6.68
CA VAL A 217 5.51 2.74 -7.36
C VAL A 217 5.70 2.29 -8.81
N GLU A 218 5.01 1.23 -9.22
CA GLU A 218 5.01 0.74 -10.60
C GLU A 218 4.28 1.72 -11.51
N ASN A 219 5.01 2.49 -12.30
CA ASN A 219 4.45 3.62 -13.03
C ASN A 219 4.24 3.36 -14.52
N LYS A 220 4.49 2.14 -15.00
CA LYS A 220 4.37 1.79 -16.42
C LYS A 220 3.71 0.43 -16.62
N LEU A 221 2.88 0.36 -17.64
CA LEU A 221 2.36 -0.88 -18.22
C LEU A 221 2.84 -0.93 -19.68
N ASN A 222 3.80 -1.81 -19.95
CA ASN A 222 4.59 -1.80 -21.19
C ASN A 222 5.25 -0.41 -21.38
N ASP A 223 5.04 0.24 -22.52
CA ASP A 223 5.59 1.57 -22.82
C ASP A 223 4.74 2.74 -22.31
N ASN A 224 3.54 2.48 -21.77
CA ASN A 224 2.61 3.52 -21.34
C ASN A 224 2.75 3.78 -19.84
N TRP A 225 2.64 5.04 -19.44
CA TRP A 225 2.59 5.40 -18.02
C TRP A 225 1.23 5.01 -17.43
N ILE A 226 1.20 4.51 -16.21
CA ILE A 226 -0.06 4.21 -15.53
C ILE A 226 -0.65 5.52 -15.00
N LEU A 227 -1.93 5.75 -15.28
CA LEU A 227 -2.72 6.82 -14.66
C LEU A 227 -3.59 6.24 -13.55
N TYR A 228 -3.21 6.53 -12.31
CA TYR A 228 -3.97 6.08 -11.14
C TYR A 228 -5.25 6.89 -10.94
N GLN A 229 -6.23 6.27 -10.30
CA GLN A 229 -7.52 6.89 -9.99
C GLN A 229 -7.38 8.11 -9.07
N ASP A 230 -6.43 8.08 -8.14
CA ASP A 230 -6.15 9.16 -7.19
C ASP A 230 -4.74 8.99 -6.57
N TYR A 231 -4.32 9.97 -5.79
CA TYR A 231 -3.02 9.97 -5.10
C TYR A 231 -2.85 8.83 -4.09
N LYS A 232 -3.92 8.47 -3.37
CA LYS A 232 -3.89 7.42 -2.35
C LYS A 232 -3.66 6.07 -3.04
N SER A 233 -4.40 5.79 -4.10
CA SER A 233 -4.23 4.63 -4.96
C SER A 233 -2.81 4.57 -5.55
N ALA A 234 -2.27 5.68 -6.05
CA ALA A 234 -0.90 5.77 -6.55
C ALA A 234 0.17 5.45 -5.49
N ARG A 235 0.03 6.03 -4.29
CA ARG A 235 0.90 5.78 -3.12
C ARG A 235 0.78 4.37 -2.59
N GLN A 236 -0.41 3.80 -2.71
CA GLN A 236 -0.72 2.51 -2.16
C GLN A 236 -0.02 1.36 -2.90
N PHE A 237 0.60 1.55 -4.08
CA PHE A 237 1.41 0.49 -4.69
C PHE A 237 2.74 0.29 -3.94
N GLY A 238 2.64 -0.44 -2.84
CA GLY A 238 3.71 -1.19 -2.23
C GLY A 238 4.09 -2.44 -3.04
N ARG A 239 5.06 -3.20 -2.55
CA ARG A 239 5.52 -4.41 -3.22
C ARG A 239 4.53 -5.55 -3.00
N LYS A 240 4.09 -6.18 -4.10
CA LYS A 240 3.32 -7.43 -4.04
C LYS A 240 4.21 -8.57 -3.56
N ILE A 241 3.74 -9.31 -2.57
CA ILE A 241 4.32 -10.58 -2.13
C ILE A 241 3.24 -11.67 -2.20
N THR A 242 3.67 -12.92 -2.30
CA THR A 242 2.82 -14.10 -2.25
C THR A 242 3.11 -14.84 -0.94
N LEU A 243 2.08 -15.07 -0.15
CA LEU A 243 2.12 -15.92 1.02
C LEU A 243 1.44 -17.26 0.66
N VAL A 244 2.08 -18.38 0.99
CA VAL A 244 1.60 -19.73 0.65
C VAL A 244 1.32 -20.50 1.93
N THR A 245 0.17 -21.16 2.01
CA THR A 245 -0.19 -22.05 3.11
C THR A 245 -0.95 -23.27 2.60
N GLU A 246 -0.85 -24.39 3.30
CA GLU A 246 -1.63 -25.61 3.00
C GLU A 246 -3.11 -25.45 3.38
N LYS A 247 -3.40 -24.62 4.39
CA LYS A 247 -4.75 -24.36 4.89
C LYS A 247 -4.94 -22.88 5.19
N ASN A 248 -6.09 -22.35 4.80
CA ASN A 248 -6.47 -21.00 5.15
C ASN A 248 -7.84 -20.97 5.83
N GLU A 249 -7.85 -20.92 7.16
CA GLU A 249 -9.08 -20.90 7.95
C GLU A 249 -9.50 -19.47 8.33
N THR A 250 -8.58 -18.50 8.29
CA THR A 250 -8.78 -17.18 8.90
C THR A 250 -8.37 -15.98 8.03
N VAL A 251 -7.55 -16.15 6.99
CA VAL A 251 -7.07 -14.99 6.19
C VAL A 251 -8.10 -14.56 5.17
N THR A 252 -8.40 -13.25 5.17
CA THR A 252 -9.37 -12.61 4.28
C THR A 252 -8.76 -11.39 3.58
N LYS A 253 -9.38 -10.96 2.47
CA LYS A 253 -9.00 -9.71 1.80
C LYS A 253 -9.16 -8.52 2.75
N GLY A 254 -8.15 -7.66 2.79
CA GLY A 254 -8.12 -6.50 3.69
C GLY A 254 -7.48 -6.76 5.05
N MET A 255 -7.12 -8.02 5.36
CA MET A 255 -6.42 -8.35 6.60
C MET A 255 -5.07 -7.60 6.68
N PRO A 256 -4.79 -6.90 7.79
CA PRO A 256 -3.55 -6.14 7.93
C PRO A 256 -2.36 -7.06 8.18
N ILE A 257 -1.21 -6.67 7.64
CA ILE A 257 0.11 -7.24 7.99
C ILE A 257 0.80 -6.26 8.93
N LYS A 258 1.25 -6.74 10.09
CA LYS A 258 1.83 -5.92 11.15
C LYS A 258 3.24 -6.37 11.52
N TYR A 259 4.05 -5.40 11.93
CA TYR A 259 5.34 -5.62 12.58
C TYR A 259 5.36 -4.81 13.87
N GLN A 260 5.52 -5.49 15.02
CA GLN A 260 5.51 -4.88 16.35
C GLN A 260 4.28 -3.98 16.58
N GLY A 261 3.11 -4.42 16.07
CA GLY A 261 1.85 -3.69 16.17
C GLY A 261 1.65 -2.57 15.14
N VAL A 262 2.66 -2.20 14.34
CA VAL A 262 2.54 -1.21 13.25
C VAL A 262 2.10 -1.89 11.97
N GLN A 263 1.08 -1.37 11.29
CA GLN A 263 0.65 -1.90 10.00
C GLN A 263 1.67 -1.57 8.91
N VAL A 264 2.25 -2.63 8.32
CA VAL A 264 3.27 -2.55 7.26
C VAL A 264 2.77 -3.06 5.91
N GLY A 265 1.60 -3.68 5.88
CA GLY A 265 0.99 -4.18 4.65
C GLY A 265 -0.45 -4.61 4.82
N GLU A 266 -0.98 -5.24 3.78
CA GLU A 266 -2.38 -5.67 3.71
C GLU A 266 -2.55 -6.82 2.70
N VAL A 267 -3.45 -7.76 3.00
CA VAL A 267 -3.86 -8.82 2.07
C VAL A 267 -4.75 -8.24 0.97
N THR A 268 -4.38 -8.47 -0.29
CA THR A 268 -5.09 -7.94 -1.46
C THR A 268 -6.01 -8.96 -2.13
N LEU A 269 -5.63 -10.24 -2.14
CA LEU A 269 -6.40 -11.33 -2.72
C LEU A 269 -6.07 -12.66 -2.03
N VAL A 270 -7.07 -13.50 -1.84
CA VAL A 270 -6.94 -14.88 -1.36
C VAL A 270 -7.52 -15.78 -2.43
N HIS A 271 -6.78 -16.77 -2.91
CA HIS A 271 -7.28 -17.72 -3.89
C HIS A 271 -6.71 -19.13 -3.68
N LEU A 272 -7.53 -20.14 -4.02
CA LEU A 272 -7.15 -21.54 -3.97
C LEU A 272 -6.41 -21.91 -5.26
N ASN A 273 -5.23 -22.51 -5.11
CA ASN A 273 -4.50 -23.12 -6.21
C ASN A 273 -4.81 -24.61 -6.23
N PHE A 274 -5.77 -25.00 -7.08
CA PHE A 274 -6.25 -26.38 -7.18
C PHE A 274 -5.17 -27.40 -7.58
N PRO A 275 -4.30 -27.13 -8.59
CA PRO A 275 -3.19 -28.02 -8.91
C PRO A 275 -2.20 -28.23 -7.76
N GLY A 276 -1.88 -27.15 -7.03
CA GLY A 276 -0.90 -27.17 -5.95
C GLY A 276 -1.44 -27.64 -4.60
N LYS A 277 -2.77 -27.83 -4.47
CA LYS A 277 -3.47 -28.14 -3.20
C LYS A 277 -3.07 -27.20 -2.06
N ASN A 278 -2.83 -25.93 -2.38
CA ASN A 278 -2.47 -24.91 -1.42
C ASN A 278 -3.30 -23.64 -1.64
N VAL A 279 -3.22 -22.71 -0.69
CA VAL A 279 -3.85 -21.40 -0.76
C VAL A 279 -2.76 -20.37 -1.00
N GLU A 280 -2.95 -19.58 -2.05
CA GLU A 280 -2.07 -18.47 -2.39
C GLU A 280 -2.73 -17.15 -1.98
N ILE A 281 -2.07 -16.44 -1.10
CA ILE A 281 -2.50 -15.17 -0.54
C ILE A 281 -1.61 -14.09 -1.15
N SER A 282 -2.17 -13.29 -2.04
CA SER A 282 -1.50 -12.09 -2.52
C SER A 282 -1.61 -10.99 -1.48
N ALA A 283 -0.48 -10.50 -1.02
CA ALA A 283 -0.38 -9.40 -0.08
C ALA A 283 0.48 -8.27 -0.64
N ARG A 284 0.38 -7.11 -0.01
CA ARG A 284 1.12 -5.91 -0.39
C ARG A 284 1.78 -5.30 0.83
N ILE A 285 3.10 -5.13 0.76
CA ILE A 285 3.90 -4.42 1.76
C ILE A 285 4.10 -2.98 1.34
N PHE A 286 3.82 -2.00 2.20
CA PHE A 286 3.93 -0.58 1.86
C PHE A 286 5.37 -0.18 1.49
N PRO A 287 5.58 0.75 0.53
CA PRO A 287 6.89 1.09 -0.03
C PRO A 287 7.98 1.37 1.01
N GLU A 288 7.65 2.08 2.08
CA GLU A 288 8.55 2.46 3.17
C GLU A 288 9.07 1.27 3.99
N TYR A 289 8.44 0.09 3.89
CA TYR A 289 8.80 -1.10 4.65
C TYR A 289 9.37 -2.23 3.79
N VAL A 290 9.27 -2.15 2.46
CA VAL A 290 9.63 -3.25 1.54
C VAL A 290 11.04 -3.78 1.79
N ASP A 291 12.03 -2.90 1.86
CA ASP A 291 13.44 -3.29 1.98
C ASP A 291 13.78 -3.95 3.32
N ASN A 292 12.93 -3.74 4.34
CA ASN A 292 13.10 -4.30 5.67
C ASN A 292 12.26 -5.56 5.89
N ILE A 293 11.07 -5.63 5.30
CA ILE A 293 10.09 -6.71 5.54
C ILE A 293 10.21 -7.84 4.50
N ALA A 294 10.41 -7.51 3.22
CA ALA A 294 10.40 -8.48 2.12
C ALA A 294 11.78 -9.16 1.93
N LYS A 295 12.48 -9.44 3.03
CA LYS A 295 13.78 -10.12 3.03
C LYS A 295 13.59 -11.63 2.99
N LYS A 296 14.46 -12.34 2.29
CA LYS A 296 14.49 -13.81 2.24
C LYS A 296 14.53 -14.36 3.68
N ASP A 297 13.72 -15.40 3.92
CA ASP A 297 13.54 -16.06 5.21
C ASP A 297 12.81 -15.21 6.29
N SER A 298 12.16 -14.10 5.90
CA SER A 298 11.23 -13.40 6.79
C SER A 298 10.04 -14.29 7.12
N HIS A 299 9.63 -14.28 8.39
CA HIS A 299 8.63 -15.19 8.93
C HIS A 299 7.28 -14.49 9.01
N PHE A 300 6.23 -15.09 8.44
CA PHE A 300 4.87 -14.55 8.47
C PHE A 300 3.96 -15.55 9.15
N TRP A 301 3.15 -15.10 10.11
CA TRP A 301 2.18 -15.96 10.79
C TRP A 301 0.89 -15.24 11.10
N VAL A 302 -0.21 -16.00 11.20
CA VAL A 302 -1.50 -15.47 11.61
C VAL A 302 -1.56 -15.36 13.12
N VAL A 303 -1.93 -14.19 13.65
CA VAL A 303 -2.25 -14.00 15.06
C VAL A 303 -3.77 -14.01 15.21
N SER A 304 -4.27 -15.00 15.95
CA SER A 304 -5.69 -15.22 16.23
C SER A 304 -5.95 -15.18 17.75
N PRO A 305 -7.17 -14.87 18.20
CA PRO A 305 -7.47 -14.81 19.62
C PRO A 305 -7.38 -16.20 20.26
N GLU A 306 -6.61 -16.32 21.35
CA GLU A 306 -6.48 -17.54 22.14
C GLU A 306 -7.19 -17.37 23.50
N ILE A 307 -8.22 -18.18 23.74
CA ILE A 307 -8.96 -18.20 25.01
C ILE A 307 -8.59 -19.48 25.77
N GLY A 308 -7.90 -19.31 26.91
CA GLY A 308 -7.50 -20.41 27.79
C GLY A 308 -7.98 -20.22 29.22
N LEU A 309 -7.86 -21.28 30.03
CA LEU A 309 -8.23 -21.28 31.46
C LEU A 309 -7.36 -20.35 32.32
N SER A 310 -6.18 -19.98 31.82
CA SER A 310 -5.21 -19.08 32.46
C SER A 310 -5.37 -17.60 32.04
N GLY A 311 -6.39 -17.27 31.23
CA GLY A 311 -6.65 -15.93 30.69
C GLY A 311 -6.71 -15.90 29.16
N ALA A 312 -7.09 -14.76 28.60
CA ALA A 312 -7.09 -14.54 27.15
C ALA A 312 -5.75 -13.92 26.72
N LYS A 313 -5.07 -14.54 25.74
CA LYS A 313 -3.93 -13.95 25.03
C LYS A 313 -4.44 -13.27 23.76
N HIS A 314 -3.73 -12.23 23.31
CA HIS A 314 -4.08 -11.47 22.10
C HIS A 314 -5.52 -10.92 22.11
N ILE A 315 -5.97 -10.33 23.23
CA ILE A 315 -7.33 -9.76 23.38
C ILE A 315 -7.63 -8.70 22.29
N ASP A 316 -6.60 -8.02 21.78
CA ASP A 316 -6.69 -7.07 20.66
C ASP A 316 -7.18 -7.72 19.36
N THR A 317 -7.02 -9.05 19.22
CA THR A 317 -7.47 -9.83 18.05
C THR A 317 -8.88 -10.39 18.16
N ILE A 318 -9.58 -10.19 19.29
CA ILE A 318 -10.96 -10.66 19.48
C ILE A 318 -11.89 -10.11 18.39
N LEU A 319 -11.63 -8.89 17.89
CA LEU A 319 -12.44 -8.28 16.85
C LEU A 319 -11.99 -8.66 15.44
N SER A 320 -10.69 -8.79 15.19
CA SER A 320 -10.15 -9.09 13.86
C SER A 320 -8.75 -9.70 13.93
N PRO A 321 -8.51 -10.89 13.34
CA PRO A 321 -7.17 -11.45 13.21
C PRO A 321 -6.30 -10.60 12.27
N TYR A 322 -4.98 -10.75 12.42
CA TYR A 322 -3.98 -10.11 11.56
C TYR A 322 -2.82 -11.04 11.27
N ILE A 323 -2.00 -10.69 10.28
CA ILE A 323 -0.73 -11.38 10.02
C ILE A 323 0.37 -10.58 10.69
N GLU A 324 1.18 -11.20 11.53
CA GLU A 324 2.42 -10.60 12.04
C GLU A 324 3.58 -11.05 11.16
N VAL A 325 4.59 -10.19 11.01
CA VAL A 325 5.83 -10.51 10.30
C VAL A 325 7.03 -10.30 11.20
N SER A 326 8.01 -11.20 11.13
CA SER A 326 9.33 -11.03 11.73
C SER A 326 10.38 -11.01 10.61
N PRO A 327 11.02 -9.85 10.37
CA PRO A 327 12.06 -9.71 9.37
C PRO A 327 13.25 -10.64 9.62
N SER A 328 13.84 -11.12 8.54
CA SER A 328 15.15 -11.79 8.56
C SER A 328 16.30 -10.79 8.49
N ASP A 329 17.49 -11.20 8.96
CA ASP A 329 18.74 -10.45 8.79
C ASP A 329 19.33 -10.59 7.36
N SER A 330 18.69 -11.38 6.50
CA SER A 330 19.12 -11.57 5.11
C SER A 330 19.16 -10.26 4.32
N THR A 331 20.19 -10.10 3.49
CA THR A 331 20.31 -8.96 2.55
C THR A 331 19.62 -9.20 1.22
N GLN A 332 19.12 -10.41 0.98
CA GLN A 332 18.44 -10.78 -0.27
C GLN A 332 16.93 -10.54 -0.12
N LEU A 333 16.29 -9.94 -1.13
CA LEU A 333 14.83 -9.83 -1.17
C LEU A 333 14.19 -11.15 -1.61
N SER A 334 13.00 -11.43 -1.08
CA SER A 334 12.10 -12.50 -1.54
C SER A 334 10.69 -11.94 -1.74
N TYR A 335 9.93 -12.57 -2.63
CA TYR A 335 8.55 -12.20 -2.93
C TYR A 335 7.57 -13.34 -2.72
N THR A 336 8.07 -14.50 -2.28
CA THR A 336 7.26 -15.67 -1.93
C THR A 336 7.69 -16.13 -0.55
N PHE A 337 6.71 -16.33 0.33
CA PHE A 337 6.92 -16.75 1.72
C PHE A 337 5.88 -17.79 2.10
N ASN A 338 6.21 -18.60 3.11
CA ASN A 338 5.22 -19.43 3.76
C ASN A 338 4.45 -18.58 4.78
N LEU A 339 3.14 -18.80 4.86
CA LEU A 339 2.32 -18.29 5.96
C LEU A 339 2.12 -19.42 6.97
N GLU A 340 2.63 -19.20 8.17
CA GLU A 340 2.53 -20.17 9.26
C GLU A 340 1.39 -19.83 10.23
N SER A 341 1.05 -20.80 11.08
CA SER A 341 0.00 -20.65 12.09
C SER A 341 0.48 -20.08 13.42
N HIS A 342 1.80 -20.04 13.65
CA HIS A 342 2.39 -19.61 14.92
C HIS A 342 3.66 -18.79 14.69
N GLU A 343 4.02 -18.01 15.70
CA GLU A 343 5.30 -17.30 15.75
C GLU A 343 6.45 -18.30 15.61
N LYS A 344 7.55 -17.86 14.97
CA LYS A 344 8.75 -18.68 14.82
C LYS A 344 9.24 -19.08 16.20
N ALA A 345 9.12 -20.36 16.56
CA ALA A 345 9.74 -20.88 17.76
C ALA A 345 11.24 -20.59 17.67
N THR A 346 11.77 -19.76 18.57
CA THR A 346 13.21 -19.67 18.74
C THR A 346 13.67 -21.05 19.16
N SER A 347 14.40 -21.78 18.31
CA SER A 347 14.87 -23.14 18.62
C SER A 347 15.53 -23.14 19.99
N GLY A 348 14.85 -23.71 20.97
CA GLY A 348 15.30 -23.82 22.33
C GLY A 348 16.41 -24.85 22.45
N SER A 349 17.02 -24.90 23.62
CA SER A 349 17.99 -25.93 23.95
C SER A 349 17.26 -27.19 24.41
N THR A 350 17.38 -28.27 23.65
CA THR A 350 16.81 -29.57 23.99
C THR A 350 17.67 -30.32 25.00
N PHE A 351 17.03 -30.98 25.96
CA PHE A 351 17.65 -31.83 26.97
C PHE A 351 16.77 -33.06 27.22
N TYR A 352 17.34 -34.08 27.87
CA TYR A 352 16.64 -35.33 28.15
C TYR A 352 16.60 -35.62 29.65
N LEU A 353 15.50 -36.22 30.09
CA LEU A 353 15.35 -36.77 31.43
C LEU A 353 15.08 -38.27 31.35
N GLN A 354 15.71 -39.01 32.25
CA GLN A 354 15.48 -40.44 32.43
C GLN A 354 14.76 -40.70 33.75
N SER A 355 13.78 -41.60 33.73
CA SER A 355 13.10 -42.09 34.92
C SER A 355 12.67 -43.55 34.74
N LEU A 356 12.38 -44.23 35.85
CA LEU A 356 11.88 -45.61 35.82
C LEU A 356 10.41 -45.71 35.37
N SER A 357 9.66 -44.61 35.41
CA SER A 357 8.24 -44.57 35.08
C SER A 357 7.81 -43.18 34.64
N ARG A 358 6.89 -43.11 33.67
CA ARG A 358 6.32 -41.86 33.14
C ARG A 358 5.78 -40.91 34.20
N SER A 359 5.30 -41.45 35.32
CA SER A 359 4.70 -40.67 36.42
C SER A 359 3.57 -39.77 35.88
N SER A 360 3.40 -38.56 36.42
CA SER A 360 2.40 -37.57 35.98
C SER A 360 2.85 -36.69 34.79
N VAL A 361 4.02 -36.94 34.20
CA VAL A 361 4.59 -36.09 33.15
C VAL A 361 3.84 -36.27 31.81
N LYS A 362 3.45 -35.15 31.21
CA LYS A 362 2.73 -35.07 29.94
C LYS A 362 3.48 -34.15 28.97
N VAL A 363 3.26 -34.38 27.67
CA VAL A 363 3.70 -33.43 26.63
C VAL A 363 3.03 -32.08 26.91
N GLY A 364 3.81 -31.00 26.82
CA GLY A 364 3.41 -29.65 27.18
C GLY A 364 3.46 -29.35 28.69
N ALA A 365 3.91 -30.28 29.55
CA ALA A 365 4.15 -29.98 30.95
C ALA A 365 5.27 -28.93 31.08
N PRO A 366 5.12 -27.91 31.95
CA PRO A 366 6.10 -26.84 32.09
C PRO A 366 7.40 -27.32 32.74
N ILE A 367 8.51 -26.74 32.29
CA ILE A 367 9.83 -26.82 32.93
C ILE A 367 10.02 -25.56 33.77
N LEU A 368 10.18 -25.75 35.08
CA LEU A 368 10.14 -24.68 36.07
C LEU A 368 11.52 -24.44 36.68
N TYR A 369 11.90 -23.17 36.77
CA TYR A 369 13.01 -22.70 37.60
C TYR A 369 12.50 -21.66 38.58
N ARG A 370 12.58 -21.95 39.89
CA ARG A 370 12.02 -21.08 40.96
C ARG A 370 10.57 -20.66 40.67
N ASP A 371 9.73 -21.63 40.27
CA ASP A 371 8.32 -21.47 39.89
C ASP A 371 8.06 -20.65 38.60
N PHE A 372 9.08 -20.19 37.88
CA PHE A 372 8.93 -19.60 36.55
C PHE A 372 9.01 -20.68 35.48
N GLU A 373 8.05 -20.67 34.55
CA GLU A 373 8.11 -21.47 33.33
C GLU A 373 9.21 -20.93 32.41
N ILE A 374 10.16 -21.80 32.06
CA ILE A 374 11.30 -21.47 31.20
C ILE A 374 11.39 -22.35 29.95
N GLY A 375 10.46 -23.29 29.81
CA GLY A 375 10.48 -24.35 28.82
C GLY A 375 9.33 -25.32 29.02
N HIS A 376 9.26 -26.36 28.19
CA HIS A 376 8.20 -27.35 28.25
C HIS A 376 8.68 -28.74 27.78
N VAL A 377 7.96 -29.77 28.17
CA VAL A 377 8.17 -31.16 27.72
C VAL A 377 7.69 -31.30 26.28
N THR A 378 8.58 -31.76 25.39
CA THR A 378 8.31 -31.95 23.95
C THR A 378 7.92 -33.39 23.63
N SER A 379 8.49 -34.38 24.31
CA SER A 379 8.09 -35.80 24.15
C SER A 379 8.25 -36.62 25.43
N VAL A 380 7.49 -37.71 25.53
CA VAL A 380 7.60 -38.70 26.62
C VAL A 380 7.45 -40.09 26.02
N GLU A 381 8.54 -40.84 25.98
CA GLU A 381 8.65 -42.09 25.24
C GLU A 381 9.33 -43.16 26.09
N LEU A 382 9.10 -44.43 25.74
CA LEU A 382 9.83 -45.53 26.34
C LEU A 382 11.22 -45.61 25.66
N GLY A 383 12.29 -45.75 26.43
CA GLY A 383 13.63 -45.91 25.86
C GLY A 383 13.74 -47.20 25.04
N ASP A 384 14.72 -47.28 24.14
CA ASP A 384 14.87 -48.35 23.15
C ASP A 384 14.89 -49.77 23.77
N LEU A 385 15.39 -49.91 25.00
CA LEU A 385 15.47 -51.18 25.73
C LEU A 385 14.28 -51.43 26.66
N ALA A 386 13.27 -50.56 26.65
CA ALA A 386 12.09 -50.63 27.50
C ALA A 386 12.35 -50.59 29.03
N ASP A 387 13.57 -50.26 29.47
CA ASP A 387 13.98 -50.26 30.88
C ASP A 387 13.79 -48.91 31.58
N ARG A 388 13.53 -47.84 30.81
CA ARG A 388 13.38 -46.46 31.30
C ARG A 388 12.45 -45.64 30.42
N VAL A 389 11.91 -44.56 30.96
CA VAL A 389 11.18 -43.53 30.23
C VAL A 389 12.12 -42.38 29.91
N ILE A 390 12.16 -41.99 28.64
CA ILE A 390 12.89 -40.83 28.12
C ILE A 390 11.89 -39.69 27.96
N THR A 391 12.15 -38.58 28.65
CA THR A 391 11.38 -37.34 28.51
C THR A 391 12.26 -36.30 27.85
N SER A 392 11.87 -35.84 26.66
CA SER A 392 12.54 -34.73 25.97
C SER A 392 11.89 -33.42 26.41
N PHE A 393 12.71 -32.42 26.69
CA PHE A 393 12.21 -31.08 27.00
C PHE A 393 13.06 -30.01 26.34
N GLU A 394 12.43 -28.88 26.07
CA GLU A 394 13.04 -27.75 25.40
C GLU A 394 12.98 -26.51 26.31
N VAL A 395 14.09 -25.79 26.39
CA VAL A 395 14.26 -24.60 27.23
C VAL A 395 14.52 -23.40 26.34
N GLU A 396 13.85 -22.29 26.60
CA GLU A 396 14.04 -21.06 25.83
C GLU A 396 15.52 -20.63 25.83
N PRO A 397 16.07 -20.14 24.69
CA PRO A 397 17.50 -19.81 24.59
C PRO A 397 17.99 -18.84 25.66
N LYS A 398 17.14 -17.89 26.07
CA LYS A 398 17.44 -16.89 27.10
C LYS A 398 17.63 -17.49 28.50
N TYR A 399 17.15 -18.71 28.74
CA TYR A 399 17.21 -19.42 30.02
C TYR A 399 18.13 -20.65 30.00
N ALA A 400 18.62 -21.06 28.83
CA ALA A 400 19.49 -22.24 28.71
C ALA A 400 20.76 -22.18 29.60
N TYR A 401 21.24 -20.98 29.96
CA TYR A 401 22.37 -20.78 30.88
C TYR A 401 22.10 -21.26 32.32
N LEU A 402 20.84 -21.44 32.71
CA LEU A 402 20.44 -21.89 34.05
C LEU A 402 20.73 -23.38 34.28
N ILE A 403 20.78 -24.19 33.22
CA ILE A 403 21.00 -25.64 33.32
C ILE A 403 22.51 -25.91 33.36
N ARG A 404 22.95 -26.45 34.49
CA ARG A 404 24.35 -26.81 34.77
C ARG A 404 24.50 -28.32 34.77
N LYS A 405 25.74 -28.79 34.65
CA LYS A 405 26.03 -30.25 34.65
C LYS A 405 25.52 -30.97 35.90
N ASN A 406 25.45 -30.29 37.05
CA ASN A 406 24.96 -30.80 38.32
C ASN A 406 23.52 -30.34 38.66
N SER A 407 22.75 -29.85 37.69
CA SER A 407 21.34 -29.54 37.91
C SER A 407 20.55 -30.82 38.22
N VAL A 408 19.71 -30.76 39.25
CA VAL A 408 18.84 -31.87 39.67
C VAL A 408 17.39 -31.56 39.31
N PHE A 409 16.70 -32.54 38.74
CA PHE A 409 15.32 -32.40 38.25
C PHE A 409 14.38 -33.27 39.07
N TRP A 410 13.18 -32.77 39.36
CA TRP A 410 12.14 -33.54 40.04
C TRP A 410 10.76 -33.25 39.47
N ASN A 411 9.88 -34.23 39.61
CA ASN A 411 8.49 -34.09 39.21
C ASN A 411 7.72 -33.23 40.24
N VAL A 412 7.01 -32.20 39.77
CA VAL A 412 6.03 -31.47 40.57
C VAL A 412 4.64 -32.01 40.23
N SER A 413 4.24 -33.06 40.94
CA SER A 413 2.86 -33.59 40.89
C SER A 413 2.01 -32.94 41.98
N GLY A 414 0.75 -32.66 41.69
CA GLY A 414 -0.18 -32.01 42.62
C GLY A 414 -0.45 -32.78 43.91
N VAL A 415 -0.50 -32.02 45.01
CA VAL A 415 -0.92 -32.35 46.38
C VAL A 415 0.02 -33.31 47.13
N ASN A 416 0.95 -32.74 47.90
CA ASN A 416 1.71 -33.48 48.91
C ASN A 416 0.99 -33.33 50.27
N VAL A 417 0.38 -34.42 50.74
CA VAL A 417 -0.27 -34.50 52.06
C VAL A 417 0.59 -35.37 52.95
N SER A 418 1.15 -34.76 54.00
CA SER A 418 1.86 -35.49 55.05
C SER A 418 1.02 -35.47 56.33
N ILE A 419 0.78 -36.66 56.91
CA ILE A 419 0.01 -36.84 58.16
C ILE A 419 0.99 -37.31 59.24
N GLY A 420 1.22 -36.48 60.25
CA GLY A 420 2.02 -36.81 61.42
C GLY A 420 1.17 -36.90 62.68
N LEU A 421 1.78 -37.39 63.78
CA LEU A 421 1.13 -37.49 65.10
C LEU A 421 0.68 -36.12 65.66
N SER A 422 1.20 -35.02 65.11
CA SER A 422 0.87 -33.63 65.47
C SER A 422 -0.15 -32.96 64.53
N GLY A 423 -0.65 -33.66 63.48
CA GLY A 423 -1.63 -33.12 62.53
C GLY A 423 -1.23 -33.29 61.05
N ALA A 424 -2.09 -32.80 60.15
CA ALA A 424 -1.88 -32.85 58.69
C ALA A 424 -1.25 -31.53 58.19
N ASN A 425 -0.18 -31.63 57.38
CA ASN A 425 0.42 -30.49 56.67
C ASN A 425 0.11 -30.64 55.17
N ILE A 426 -0.62 -29.66 54.61
CA ILE A 426 -1.07 -29.65 53.21
C ILE A 426 -0.34 -28.51 52.49
N LYS A 427 0.57 -28.86 51.59
CA LYS A 427 1.18 -27.90 50.64
C LYS A 427 0.44 -27.98 49.32
N ALA A 428 -0.42 -27.00 49.04
CA ALA A 428 -1.11 -26.87 47.76
C ALA A 428 -0.31 -25.97 46.82
N GLY A 429 0.08 -26.49 45.65
CA GLY A 429 0.58 -25.66 44.55
C GLY A 429 -0.54 -24.82 43.92
N THR A 430 -0.21 -23.99 42.93
CA THR A 430 -1.23 -23.28 42.14
C THR A 430 -2.17 -24.28 41.44
N VAL A 431 -3.42 -23.90 41.23
CA VAL A 431 -4.44 -24.76 40.59
C VAL A 431 -3.96 -25.26 39.22
N ASP A 432 -3.21 -24.44 38.47
CA ASP A 432 -2.64 -24.81 37.17
C ASP A 432 -1.54 -25.90 37.29
N ASN A 433 -0.65 -25.81 38.28
CA ASN A 433 0.39 -26.83 38.54
C ASN A 433 -0.20 -28.16 39.02
N VAL A 434 -1.32 -28.12 39.73
CA VAL A 434 -2.03 -29.33 40.20
C VAL A 434 -2.71 -30.06 39.03
N LEU A 435 -3.18 -29.35 38.00
CA LEU A 435 -3.87 -29.91 36.84
C LEU A 435 -2.93 -30.37 35.72
N ARG A 436 -1.88 -29.59 35.41
CA ARG A 436 -0.95 -29.86 34.30
C ARG A 436 0.23 -30.75 34.72
N GLY A 437 0.57 -30.76 36.01
CA GLY A 437 1.87 -31.26 36.49
C GLY A 437 3.02 -30.36 36.02
N GLY A 438 4.27 -30.77 36.25
CA GLY A 438 5.44 -30.06 35.75
C GLY A 438 6.74 -30.73 36.17
N ILE A 439 7.86 -30.17 35.72
CA ILE A 439 9.19 -30.59 36.14
C ILE A 439 9.94 -29.36 36.63
N ALA A 440 10.40 -29.39 37.88
CA ALA A 440 11.23 -28.33 38.43
C ALA A 440 12.68 -28.78 38.54
N PHE A 441 13.59 -27.82 38.54
CA PHE A 441 15.01 -28.09 38.78
C PHE A 441 15.67 -26.99 39.59
N ALA A 442 16.79 -27.37 40.20
CA ALA A 442 17.69 -26.48 40.91
C ALA A 442 19.14 -26.91 40.69
N THR A 443 20.07 -26.02 41.01
CA THR A 443 21.51 -26.30 41.01
C THR A 443 22.02 -26.19 42.45
N PRO A 444 22.78 -27.19 42.95
CA PRO A 444 23.34 -27.19 44.30
C PRO A 444 24.13 -25.90 44.61
N ASP A 445 23.92 -25.30 45.78
CA ASP A 445 24.62 -24.08 46.22
C ASP A 445 25.78 -24.33 47.22
N ASP A 446 26.01 -25.59 47.54
CA ASP A 446 27.10 -26.12 48.36
C ASP A 446 28.34 -26.54 47.53
N GLU A 447 28.22 -26.51 46.20
CA GLU A 447 29.30 -26.83 45.26
C GLU A 447 29.69 -25.62 44.38
N PRO A 448 30.95 -25.58 43.89
CA PRO A 448 31.34 -24.61 42.86
C PRO A 448 30.44 -24.73 41.62
N LEU A 449 30.01 -23.58 41.08
CA LEU A 449 29.17 -23.51 39.89
C LEU A 449 29.80 -24.29 38.73
N GLN A 450 29.14 -25.37 38.33
CA GLN A 450 29.58 -26.19 37.21
C GLN A 450 29.31 -25.49 35.86
N PRO A 451 30.02 -25.89 34.78
CA PRO A 451 29.74 -25.37 33.44
C PRO A 451 28.29 -25.57 33.01
N LYS A 452 27.84 -24.76 32.05
CA LYS A 452 26.56 -24.97 31.35
C LYS A 452 26.52 -26.40 30.81
N ALA A 453 25.38 -27.08 30.97
CA ALA A 453 25.17 -28.37 30.35
C ALA A 453 25.23 -28.25 28.82
N ALA A 454 25.79 -29.25 28.15
CA ALA A 454 25.72 -29.32 26.69
C ALA A 454 24.25 -29.53 26.27
N VAL A 455 23.86 -28.99 25.11
CA VAL A 455 22.57 -29.35 24.49
C VAL A 455 22.55 -30.87 24.30
N GLU A 456 21.38 -31.49 24.43
CA GLU A 456 21.18 -32.95 24.42
C GLU A 456 21.77 -33.70 25.63
N SER A 457 22.18 -32.98 26.69
CA SER A 457 22.57 -33.63 27.95
C SER A 457 21.38 -34.36 28.58
N THR A 458 21.67 -35.50 29.20
CA THR A 458 20.70 -36.32 29.91
C THR A 458 20.83 -36.16 31.42
N PHE A 459 19.72 -36.02 32.13
CA PHE A 459 19.64 -35.97 33.58
C PHE A 459 18.68 -37.02 34.13
N LEU A 460 18.73 -37.26 35.45
CA LEU A 460 17.76 -38.08 36.15
C LEU A 460 16.55 -37.23 36.57
N LEU A 461 15.34 -37.72 36.31
CA LEU A 461 14.11 -37.16 36.86
C LEU A 461 13.77 -37.88 38.17
N ASN A 462 13.91 -37.15 39.27
CA ASN A 462 13.56 -37.64 40.60
C ASN A 462 12.03 -37.59 40.80
N LYS A 463 11.51 -38.54 41.57
CA LYS A 463 10.07 -38.60 41.88
C LYS A 463 9.61 -37.45 42.77
N GLU A 464 10.44 -37.09 43.75
CA GLU A 464 10.18 -36.04 44.74
C GLU A 464 11.47 -35.25 44.99
N PRO A 465 11.36 -33.97 45.40
CA PRO A 465 12.53 -33.19 45.80
C PRO A 465 13.03 -33.57 47.19
N GLU A 466 14.34 -33.56 47.39
CA GLU A 466 14.89 -33.52 48.75
C GLU A 466 14.66 -32.13 49.38
N PRO A 467 14.45 -32.03 50.70
CA PRO A 467 14.16 -30.76 51.36
C PRO A 467 15.20 -29.65 51.09
N GLN A 468 16.47 -30.02 50.98
CA GLN A 468 17.58 -29.09 50.73
C GLN A 468 17.54 -28.45 49.33
N TRP A 469 17.04 -29.17 48.30
CA TRP A 469 16.99 -28.66 46.93
C TRP A 469 16.08 -27.43 46.81
N LEU A 470 15.04 -27.39 47.65
CA LEU A 470 14.06 -26.31 47.69
C LEU A 470 14.59 -25.05 48.39
N THR A 471 15.72 -25.16 49.09
CA THR A 471 16.34 -24.05 49.82
C THR A 471 17.55 -23.45 49.12
N TRP A 472 18.03 -24.06 48.03
CA TRP A 472 19.21 -23.60 47.32
C TRP A 472 19.02 -22.24 46.64
N GLN A 473 20.02 -21.36 46.81
CA GLN A 473 19.98 -19.98 46.30
C GLN A 473 21.19 -19.61 45.44
N LEU A 474 21.81 -20.58 44.77
CA LEU A 474 22.99 -20.34 43.92
C LEU A 474 22.76 -19.21 42.90
N ALA A 475 23.70 -18.27 42.84
CA ALA A 475 23.73 -17.24 41.82
C ALA A 475 24.33 -17.79 40.51
N ILE A 476 23.53 -17.80 39.44
CA ILE A 476 23.94 -18.32 38.14
C ILE A 476 24.05 -17.14 37.16
N PRO A 477 25.26 -16.65 36.82
CA PRO A 477 25.43 -15.60 35.83
C PRO A 477 25.20 -16.11 34.39
N LYS A 478 24.82 -15.19 33.50
CA LYS A 478 24.64 -15.43 32.06
C LYS A 478 25.96 -15.62 31.34
#